data_AF-A0A9D6EWR6-F1
#
_entry.id   AF-A0A9D6EWR6-F1
#
_cell.length_a   1.000
_cell.length_b   1.000
_cell.length_c   1.000
_cell.angle_alpha   90.00
_cell.angle_beta   90.00
_cell.angle_gamma   90.00
#
_symmetry.space_group_name_H-M   'P 1'
#
loop_
_entity.id
_entity.type
_entity.pdbx_description
1 polymer ?
#
loop_
_entity_poly.entity_id
_entity_poly.type
_entity_poly.pdbx_seq_one_letter_code
_entity_poly.pdbx_strand_id
1 'polypeptide(L)'
;MRSKTWIAGVLLISTVGCSSMNNTEKGMLGGAAVGTGAGALIGRGNPVAMLVGGIFGTAIGGMAGSNQDYREDRRAATIAAVNAQAARQMSINEVVQLSQRNTPDSIIIDQIRTTGSVFNLSTDDLTYLQDQRVSPRVIQEMQARRHARPVVIQEGPVIVGPPPVIYEPAPVFGVGIGYGRRW
;
A
#
# COMPACT_ATOMS: atom_id res chain seq x y z
N MET A 1 -40.57 18.38 27.55
CA MET A 1 -40.17 16.98 27.25
C MET A 1 -39.68 16.75 25.81
N ARG A 2 -39.82 17.71 24.87
CA ARG A 2 -39.43 17.53 23.46
C ARG A 2 -37.92 17.60 23.17
N SER A 3 -37.08 18.04 24.10
CA SER A 3 -35.63 18.13 23.91
C SER A 3 -34.86 16.84 24.19
N LYS A 4 -35.44 15.91 24.97
CA LYS A 4 -34.80 14.62 25.30
C LYS A 4 -34.81 13.62 24.13
N THR A 5 -35.78 13.72 23.22
CA THR A 5 -35.87 12.85 22.03
C THR A 5 -34.86 13.21 20.94
N TRP A 6 -34.42 14.47 20.87
CA TRP A 6 -33.41 14.92 19.92
C TRP A 6 -32.00 14.44 20.27
N ILE A 7 -31.66 14.39 21.57
CA ILE A 7 -30.36 13.91 22.06
C ILE A 7 -30.20 12.41 21.79
N ALA A 8 -31.28 11.63 21.92
CA ALA A 8 -31.26 10.20 21.62
C ALA A 8 -31.07 9.90 20.12
N GLY A 9 -31.59 10.76 19.23
CA GLY A 9 -31.45 10.60 17.78
C GLY A 9 -30.02 10.88 17.26
N VAL A 10 -29.35 11.91 17.79
CA VAL A 10 -27.96 12.25 17.41
C VAL A 10 -26.97 11.17 17.89
N LEU A 11 -27.21 10.56 19.04
CA LEU A 11 -26.37 9.49 19.57
C LEU A 11 -26.45 8.19 18.74
N LEU A 12 -27.59 7.94 18.09
CA LEU A 12 -27.86 6.73 17.30
C LEU A 12 -27.27 6.79 15.88
N ILE A 13 -26.96 7.99 15.37
CA ILE A 13 -26.33 8.19 14.03
C ILE A 13 -24.81 7.98 14.09
N SER A 14 -24.18 8.17 15.25
CA SER A 14 -22.72 8.04 15.41
C SER A 14 -22.18 6.61 15.29
N THR A 15 -23.02 5.57 15.37
CA THR A 15 -22.53 4.17 15.34
C THR A 15 -22.43 3.58 13.94
N VAL A 16 -23.06 4.19 12.92
CA VAL A 16 -23.06 3.67 11.53
C VAL A 16 -21.91 4.27 10.68
N GLY A 17 -21.33 5.39 11.10
CA GLY A 17 -20.29 6.10 10.34
C GLY A 17 -18.85 5.58 10.50
N CYS A 18 -18.58 4.68 11.44
CA CYS A 18 -17.20 4.34 11.84
C CYS A 18 -16.57 3.14 11.11
N SER A 19 -17.32 2.34 10.36
CA SER A 19 -16.81 1.13 9.69
C SER A 19 -16.48 1.32 8.20
N SER A 20 -16.89 2.42 7.57
CA SER A 20 -16.72 2.67 6.14
C SER A 20 -16.29 4.12 5.86
N MET A 21 -15.23 4.58 6.51
CA MET A 21 -14.60 5.87 6.20
C MET A 21 -13.30 5.65 5.43
N ASN A 22 -13.13 6.38 4.33
CA ASN A 22 -11.88 6.40 3.57
C ASN A 22 -10.76 7.12 4.35
N ASN A 23 -9.47 6.92 4.02
CA ASN A 23 -8.38 7.53 4.79
C ASN A 23 -8.37 9.06 4.69
N THR A 24 -8.87 9.62 3.59
CA THR A 24 -9.10 11.06 3.43
C THR A 24 -10.11 11.59 4.46
N GLU A 25 -11.23 10.88 4.69
CA GLU A 25 -12.23 11.23 5.69
C GLU A 25 -11.70 11.07 7.12
N LYS A 26 -10.89 10.03 7.39
CA LYS A 26 -10.21 9.86 8.70
C LYS A 26 -9.19 10.98 8.93
N GLY A 27 -8.46 11.40 7.90
CA GLY A 27 -7.53 12.52 7.94
C GLY A 27 -8.24 13.84 8.18
N MET A 28 -9.37 14.07 7.50
CA MET A 28 -10.23 15.24 7.74
C MET A 28 -10.82 15.25 9.14
N LEU A 29 -11.34 14.11 9.63
CA LEU A 29 -11.94 14.01 10.96
C LEU A 29 -10.90 14.16 12.07
N GLY A 30 -9.74 13.50 11.93
CA GLY A 30 -8.63 13.65 12.87
C GLY A 30 -8.06 15.06 12.87
N GLY A 31 -7.91 15.66 11.69
CA GLY A 31 -7.50 17.05 11.53
C GLY A 31 -8.51 18.04 12.10
N ALA A 32 -9.81 17.81 11.91
CA ALA A 32 -10.88 18.59 12.52
C ALA A 32 -10.84 18.51 14.04
N ALA A 33 -10.69 17.32 14.63
CA ALA A 33 -10.68 17.12 16.08
C ALA A 33 -9.47 17.81 16.72
N VAL A 34 -8.29 17.68 16.12
CA VAL A 34 -7.07 18.35 16.58
C VAL A 34 -7.18 19.87 16.39
N GLY A 35 -7.67 20.32 15.24
CA GLY A 35 -7.81 21.74 14.90
C GLY A 35 -8.85 22.47 15.74
N THR A 36 -10.03 21.86 15.96
CA THR A 36 -11.06 22.39 16.88
C THR A 36 -10.55 22.39 18.32
N GLY A 37 -9.85 21.34 18.76
CA GLY A 37 -9.24 21.28 20.09
C GLY A 37 -8.20 22.37 20.32
N ALA A 38 -7.28 22.56 19.36
CA ALA A 38 -6.28 23.63 19.42
C ALA A 38 -6.93 25.03 19.37
N GLY A 39 -7.92 25.21 18.50
CA GLY A 39 -8.69 26.46 18.39
C GLY A 39 -9.50 26.77 19.66
N ALA A 40 -9.99 25.76 20.36
CA ALA A 40 -10.67 25.91 21.65
C ALA A 40 -9.71 26.39 22.75
N LEU A 41 -8.51 25.81 22.81
CA LEU A 41 -7.53 26.18 23.83
C LEU A 41 -6.97 27.59 23.60
N ILE A 42 -6.55 27.90 22.37
CA ILE A 42 -5.99 29.20 22.01
C ILE A 42 -7.06 30.29 22.08
N GLY A 43 -8.29 29.97 21.65
CA GLY A 43 -9.44 30.87 21.67
C GLY A 43 -10.16 30.97 23.01
N ARG A 44 -9.67 30.33 24.08
CA ARG A 44 -10.33 30.27 25.41
C ARG A 44 -11.80 29.83 25.33
N GLY A 45 -12.11 28.88 24.46
CA GLY A 45 -13.46 28.35 24.25
C GLY A 45 -14.35 29.20 23.34
N ASN A 46 -13.80 30.21 22.65
CA ASN A 46 -14.56 30.98 21.67
C ASN A 46 -14.96 30.10 20.46
N PRO A 47 -16.25 30.01 20.11
CA PRO A 47 -16.74 29.15 19.04
C PRO A 47 -16.16 29.51 17.66
N VAL A 48 -15.80 30.78 17.44
CA VAL A 48 -15.18 31.24 16.20
C VAL A 48 -13.79 30.64 16.04
N ALA A 49 -12.98 30.61 17.10
CA ALA A 49 -11.63 30.05 17.07
C ALA A 49 -11.64 28.51 16.92
N MET A 50 -12.62 27.84 17.54
CA MET A 50 -12.85 26.41 17.36
C MET A 50 -13.21 26.09 15.90
N LEU A 51 -14.14 26.83 15.31
CA LEU A 51 -14.57 26.62 13.93
C LEU A 51 -13.43 26.86 12.93
N VAL A 52 -12.68 27.96 13.11
CA VAL A 52 -11.52 28.28 12.26
C VAL A 52 -10.47 27.17 12.38
N GLY A 53 -10.11 26.77 13.59
CA GLY A 53 -9.18 25.65 13.80
C GLY A 53 -9.68 24.35 13.19
N GLY A 54 -10.98 24.07 13.27
CA GLY A 54 -11.61 22.89 12.65
C GLY A 54 -11.54 22.88 11.13
N ILE A 55 -11.89 23.99 10.46
CA ILE A 55 -11.86 24.10 9.00
C ILE A 55 -10.41 24.02 8.47
N PHE A 56 -9.46 24.68 9.13
CA PHE A 56 -8.06 24.54 8.75
C PHE A 56 -7.53 23.13 9.01
N GLY A 57 -7.96 22.51 10.10
CA GLY A 57 -7.64 21.13 10.44
C GLY A 57 -8.17 20.12 9.42
N THR A 58 -9.39 20.28 8.91
CA THR A 58 -9.93 19.42 7.84
C THR A 58 -9.18 19.61 6.53
N ALA A 59 -8.83 20.85 6.16
CA ALA A 59 -8.11 21.13 4.92
C ALA A 59 -6.72 20.47 4.92
N ILE A 60 -5.95 20.62 6.00
CA ILE A 60 -4.61 20.02 6.13
C ILE A 60 -4.73 18.50 6.27
N GLY A 61 -5.67 18.02 7.08
CA GLY A 61 -5.90 16.59 7.31
C GLY A 61 -6.40 15.85 6.06
N GLY A 62 -7.22 16.49 5.23
CA GLY A 62 -7.72 15.94 3.96
C GLY A 62 -6.62 15.79 2.91
N MET A 63 -5.75 16.79 2.76
CA MET A 63 -4.58 16.71 1.86
C MET A 63 -3.51 15.73 2.35
N ALA A 64 -3.33 15.62 3.67
CA ALA A 64 -2.41 14.62 4.25
C ALA A 64 -2.95 13.19 4.06
N GLY A 65 -4.27 12.99 4.18
CA GLY A 65 -4.92 11.70 3.98
C GLY A 65 -4.86 11.19 2.54
N SER A 66 -5.01 12.07 1.54
CA SER A 66 -4.99 11.68 0.12
C SER A 66 -3.64 11.10 -0.33
N ASN A 67 -2.53 11.51 0.29
CA ASN A 67 -1.20 10.95 0.01
C ASN A 67 -0.98 9.59 0.68
N GLN A 68 -1.76 9.25 1.69
CA GLN A 68 -1.66 7.97 2.38
C GLN A 68 -2.32 6.85 1.58
N ASP A 69 -3.39 7.14 0.85
CA ASP A 69 -4.08 6.18 -0.03
C ASP A 69 -3.11 5.55 -1.05
N TYR A 70 -2.29 6.36 -1.71
CA TYR A 70 -1.27 5.86 -2.65
C TYR A 70 -0.20 4.97 -2.00
N ARG A 71 0.10 5.19 -0.72
CA ARG A 71 1.11 4.40 0.01
C ARG A 71 0.53 3.07 0.44
N GLU A 72 -0.73 3.03 0.81
CA GLU A 72 -1.42 1.81 1.23
C GLU A 72 -1.67 0.88 0.03
N ASP A 73 -2.12 1.41 -1.10
CA ASP A 73 -2.27 0.65 -2.35
C ASP A 73 -0.94 0.08 -2.83
N ARG A 74 0.13 0.89 -2.82
CA ARG A 74 1.47 0.41 -3.16
C ARG A 74 1.96 -0.65 -2.19
N ARG A 75 1.67 -0.53 -0.89
CA ARG A 75 2.01 -1.54 0.12
C ARG A 75 1.22 -2.83 -0.08
N ALA A 76 -0.07 -2.74 -0.34
CA ALA A 76 -0.90 -3.90 -0.64
C ALA A 76 -0.41 -4.61 -1.92
N ALA A 77 -0.09 -3.85 -2.97
CA ALA A 77 0.48 -4.39 -4.20
C ALA A 77 1.87 -5.01 -3.99
N THR A 78 2.74 -4.39 -3.19
CA THR A 78 4.06 -4.98 -2.86
C THR A 78 3.92 -6.23 -2.00
N ILE A 79 3.05 -6.25 -0.99
CA ILE A 79 2.80 -7.42 -0.15
C ILE A 79 2.20 -8.55 -0.99
N ALA A 80 1.24 -8.25 -1.88
CA ALA A 80 0.69 -9.23 -2.80
C ALA A 80 1.74 -9.77 -3.77
N ALA A 81 2.62 -8.93 -4.31
CA ALA A 81 3.72 -9.34 -5.18
C ALA A 81 4.75 -10.20 -4.44
N VAL A 82 5.09 -9.85 -3.19
CA VAL A 82 6.01 -10.62 -2.33
C VAL A 82 5.39 -11.98 -1.98
N ASN A 83 4.12 -12.02 -1.62
CA ASN A 83 3.41 -13.27 -1.33
C ASN A 83 3.27 -14.16 -2.57
N ALA A 84 3.00 -13.57 -3.74
CA ALA A 84 2.94 -14.30 -5.01
C ALA A 84 4.32 -14.86 -5.41
N GLN A 85 5.40 -14.14 -5.10
CA GLN A 85 6.76 -14.63 -5.32
C GLN A 85 7.13 -15.73 -4.31
N ALA A 86 6.75 -15.59 -3.05
CA ALA A 86 6.95 -16.63 -2.03
C ALA A 86 6.17 -17.92 -2.36
N ALA A 87 4.96 -17.80 -2.91
CA ALA A 87 4.17 -18.96 -3.35
C ALA A 87 4.78 -19.72 -4.54
N ARG A 88 5.66 -19.07 -5.32
CA ARG A 88 6.41 -19.71 -6.41
C ARG A 88 7.73 -20.31 -5.96
N GLN A 89 8.19 -19.98 -4.74
CA GLN A 89 9.43 -20.49 -4.22
C GLN A 89 9.23 -21.92 -3.72
N MET A 90 9.95 -22.85 -4.36
CA MET A 90 10.02 -24.23 -3.93
C MET A 90 10.70 -24.32 -2.58
N SER A 91 10.12 -25.09 -1.66
CA SER A 91 10.70 -25.34 -0.34
C SER A 91 11.67 -26.52 -0.34
N ILE A 92 12.56 -26.58 0.67
CA ILE A 92 13.46 -27.74 0.86
C ILE A 92 12.65 -29.04 1.00
N ASN A 93 11.53 -29.00 1.73
CA ASN A 93 10.63 -30.14 1.91
C ASN A 93 10.00 -30.60 0.59
N GLU A 94 9.70 -29.68 -0.31
CA GLU A 94 9.15 -30.01 -1.63
C GLU A 94 10.19 -30.70 -2.52
N VAL A 95 11.45 -30.25 -2.49
CA VAL A 95 12.56 -30.95 -3.15
C VAL A 95 12.72 -32.36 -2.61
N VAL A 96 12.68 -32.53 -1.29
CA VAL A 96 12.73 -33.84 -0.63
C VAL A 96 11.55 -34.72 -1.07
N GLN A 97 10.33 -34.20 -1.08
CA GLN A 97 9.16 -34.95 -1.53
C GLN A 97 9.26 -35.39 -2.99
N LEU A 98 9.75 -34.53 -3.88
CA LEU A 98 9.95 -34.88 -5.29
C LEU A 98 10.98 -36.01 -5.41
N SER A 99 12.07 -35.94 -4.63
CA SER A 99 13.08 -37.00 -4.57
C SER A 99 12.52 -38.31 -4.03
N GLN A 100 11.74 -38.26 -2.94
CA GLN A 100 11.09 -39.44 -2.35
C GLN A 100 10.09 -40.10 -3.30
N ARG A 101 9.45 -39.31 -4.17
CA ARG A 101 8.57 -39.80 -5.24
C ARG A 101 9.33 -40.45 -6.42
N ASN A 102 10.65 -40.60 -6.31
CA ASN A 102 11.53 -41.06 -7.39
C ASN A 102 11.41 -40.19 -8.66
N THR A 103 11.17 -38.89 -8.48
CA THR A 103 11.17 -37.94 -9.60
C THR A 103 12.60 -37.84 -10.14
N PRO A 104 12.82 -37.93 -11.46
CA PRO A 104 14.16 -37.83 -12.03
C PRO A 104 14.80 -36.47 -11.74
N ASP A 105 16.10 -36.50 -11.42
CA ASP A 105 16.90 -35.32 -11.03
C ASP A 105 16.75 -34.14 -12.00
N SER A 106 16.71 -34.41 -13.30
CA SER A 106 16.59 -33.37 -14.32
C SER A 106 15.31 -32.55 -14.18
N ILE A 107 14.20 -33.19 -13.81
CA ILE A 107 12.91 -32.51 -13.63
C ILE A 107 12.92 -31.67 -12.35
N ILE A 108 13.53 -32.18 -11.28
CA ILE A 108 13.69 -31.42 -10.03
C ILE A 108 14.55 -30.18 -10.29
N ILE A 109 15.67 -30.35 -11.00
CA ILE A 109 16.59 -29.26 -11.37
C ILE A 109 15.88 -28.23 -12.26
N ASP A 110 15.16 -28.67 -13.28
CA ASP A 110 14.42 -27.76 -14.18
C ASP A 110 13.32 -27.01 -13.43
N GLN A 111 12.65 -27.65 -12.47
CA GLN A 111 11.65 -27.00 -11.63
C GLN A 111 12.28 -25.97 -10.69
N ILE A 112 13.41 -26.28 -10.03
CA ILE A 112 14.20 -25.32 -9.27
C ILE A 112 14.62 -24.14 -10.15
N ARG A 113 14.98 -24.43 -11.41
CA ARG A 113 15.42 -23.41 -12.34
C ARG A 113 14.29 -22.49 -12.77
N THR A 114 13.15 -23.07 -13.15
CA THR A 114 11.95 -22.39 -13.65
C THR A 114 11.29 -21.55 -12.58
N THR A 115 11.23 -22.06 -11.35
CA THR A 115 10.67 -21.32 -10.20
C THR A 115 11.57 -20.18 -9.73
N GLY A 116 12.86 -20.19 -10.11
CA GLY A 116 13.83 -19.21 -9.63
C GLY A 116 14.10 -19.30 -8.12
N SER A 117 13.83 -20.46 -7.53
CA SER A 117 13.92 -20.66 -6.09
C SER A 117 15.37 -20.58 -5.60
N VAL A 118 15.61 -19.76 -4.58
CA VAL A 118 16.92 -19.62 -3.92
C VAL A 118 16.87 -20.33 -2.58
N PHE A 119 17.84 -21.20 -2.32
CA PHE A 119 17.95 -21.95 -1.07
C PHE A 119 19.14 -21.46 -0.26
N ASN A 120 18.89 -21.06 0.99
CA ASN A 120 19.95 -20.70 1.92
C ASN A 120 20.33 -21.93 2.75
N LEU A 121 21.02 -22.88 2.12
CA LEU A 121 21.37 -24.16 2.73
C LEU A 121 22.48 -23.97 3.78
N SER A 122 22.21 -24.45 4.99
CA SER A 122 23.19 -24.66 6.06
C SER A 122 23.82 -26.07 5.96
N THR A 123 24.87 -26.34 6.74
CA THR A 123 25.50 -27.67 6.80
C THR A 123 24.52 -28.75 7.26
N ASP A 124 23.62 -28.39 8.19
CA ASP A 124 22.59 -29.30 8.69
C ASP A 124 21.57 -29.62 7.59
N ASP A 125 21.18 -28.63 6.77
CA ASP A 125 20.29 -28.85 5.62
C ASP A 125 20.90 -29.75 4.56
N LEU A 126 22.21 -29.65 4.33
CA LEU A 126 22.92 -30.52 3.37
C LEU A 126 22.93 -31.97 3.84
N THR A 127 23.15 -32.18 5.14
CA THR A 127 23.13 -33.51 5.75
C THR A 127 21.71 -34.08 5.70
N TYR A 128 20.70 -33.26 6.03
CA TYR A 128 19.30 -33.63 5.92
C TYR A 128 18.92 -34.03 4.48
N LEU A 129 19.28 -33.23 3.48
CA LEU A 129 19.01 -33.55 2.08
C LEU A 129 19.67 -34.88 1.66
N GLN A 130 20.90 -35.12 2.12
CA GLN A 130 21.62 -36.35 1.83
C GLN A 130 20.98 -37.57 2.50
N ASP A 131 20.56 -37.45 3.77
CA ASP A 131 19.85 -38.49 4.52
C ASP A 131 18.49 -38.82 3.89
N GLN A 132 17.80 -37.81 3.36
CA GLN A 132 16.56 -37.97 2.59
C GLN A 132 16.77 -38.51 1.17
N ARG A 133 18.00 -38.92 0.83
CA ARG A 133 18.40 -39.44 -0.48
C ARG A 133 18.11 -38.48 -1.64
N VAL A 134 18.21 -37.17 -1.40
CA VAL A 134 18.23 -36.20 -2.49
C VAL A 134 19.56 -36.35 -3.22
N SER A 135 19.51 -36.37 -4.56
CA SER A 135 20.71 -36.60 -5.35
C SER A 135 21.73 -35.46 -5.18
N PRO A 136 23.03 -35.78 -5.18
CA PRO A 136 24.09 -34.76 -5.08
C PRO A 136 24.01 -33.70 -6.18
N ARG A 137 23.52 -34.08 -7.37
CA ARG A 137 23.34 -33.18 -8.51
C ARG A 137 22.27 -32.12 -8.26
N VAL A 138 21.16 -32.50 -7.63
CA VAL A 138 20.11 -31.55 -7.21
C VAL A 138 20.65 -30.62 -6.13
N ILE A 139 21.34 -31.17 -5.12
CA ILE A 139 21.93 -30.37 -4.02
C ILE A 139 22.93 -29.34 -4.57
N GLN A 140 23.77 -29.73 -5.54
CA GLN A 140 24.71 -28.83 -6.21
C GLN A 140 23.99 -27.68 -6.93
N GLU A 141 22.89 -27.96 -7.62
CA GLU A 141 22.08 -26.92 -8.28
C GLU A 141 21.42 -25.99 -7.25
N MET A 142 20.93 -26.51 -6.12
CA MET A 142 20.40 -25.69 -5.03
C MET A 142 21.48 -24.77 -4.44
N GLN A 143 22.71 -25.26 -4.26
CA GLN A 143 23.85 -24.44 -3.81
C GLN A 143 24.26 -23.40 -4.86
N ALA A 144 24.29 -23.76 -6.14
CA ALA A 144 24.65 -22.85 -7.23
C ALA A 144 23.72 -21.64 -7.31
N ARG A 145 22.42 -21.81 -7.00
CA ARG A 145 21.45 -20.69 -6.94
C ARG A 145 21.78 -19.66 -5.86
N ARG A 146 22.38 -20.06 -4.74
CA ARG A 146 22.83 -19.12 -3.69
C ARG A 146 24.03 -18.27 -4.16
N HIS A 147 24.86 -18.83 -5.03
CA HIS A 147 26.07 -18.18 -5.55
C HIS A 147 25.84 -17.35 -6.82
N ALA A 148 24.64 -17.42 -7.42
CA ALA A 148 24.22 -16.46 -8.43
C ALA A 148 24.11 -15.08 -7.75
N ARG A 149 25.20 -14.32 -7.82
CA ARG A 149 25.27 -12.94 -7.31
C ARG A 149 24.01 -12.21 -7.78
N PRO A 150 23.27 -11.51 -6.89
CA PRO A 150 22.21 -10.64 -7.36
C PRO A 150 22.85 -9.71 -8.38
N VAL A 151 22.35 -9.73 -9.62
CA VAL A 151 22.68 -8.70 -10.59
C VAL A 151 22.12 -7.43 -9.96
N VAL A 152 22.99 -6.63 -9.34
CA VAL A 152 22.67 -5.28 -8.93
C VAL A 152 22.43 -4.56 -10.25
N ILE A 153 21.15 -4.41 -10.62
CA ILE A 153 20.76 -3.41 -11.59
C ILE A 153 21.15 -2.11 -10.91
N GLN A 154 22.31 -1.57 -11.28
CA GLN A 154 22.68 -0.22 -10.93
C GLN A 154 21.60 0.65 -11.56
N GLU A 155 20.65 1.12 -10.74
CA GLU A 155 19.68 2.12 -11.15
C GLU A 155 20.50 3.30 -11.67
N GLY A 156 20.61 3.40 -13.00
CA GLY A 156 21.14 4.60 -13.63
C GLY A 156 20.34 5.80 -13.14
N PRO A 157 20.94 6.99 -13.07
CA PRO A 157 20.23 8.17 -12.57
C PRO A 157 18.90 8.31 -13.30
N VAL A 158 17.81 8.31 -12.53
CA VAL A 158 16.47 8.58 -13.05
C VAL A 158 16.49 9.99 -13.62
N ILE A 159 16.58 10.10 -14.95
CA ILE A 159 16.35 11.37 -15.65
C ILE A 159 14.88 11.70 -15.43
N VAL A 160 14.60 12.52 -14.43
CA VAL A 160 13.26 13.09 -14.22
C VAL A 160 13.02 14.01 -15.41
N GLY A 161 12.31 13.49 -16.41
CA GLY A 161 11.76 14.31 -17.48
C GLY A 161 10.84 15.39 -16.88
N PRO A 162 10.78 16.60 -17.45
CA PRO A 162 9.85 17.62 -16.98
C PRO A 162 8.42 17.05 -17.00
N PRO A 163 7.59 17.38 -16.00
CA PRO A 163 6.20 16.89 -15.94
C PRO A 163 5.46 17.28 -17.22
N PRO A 164 4.59 16.42 -17.76
CA PRO A 164 3.79 16.77 -18.91
C PRO A 164 2.96 18.01 -18.59
N VAL A 165 3.11 19.05 -19.41
CA VAL A 165 2.32 20.28 -19.29
C VAL A 165 0.89 19.92 -19.66
N ILE A 166 0.03 19.78 -18.65
CA ILE A 166 -1.41 19.68 -18.89
C ILE A 166 -1.86 21.07 -19.31
N TYR A 167 -2.11 21.25 -20.61
CA TYR A 167 -2.78 22.45 -21.11
C TYR A 167 -4.24 22.39 -20.65
N GLU A 168 -4.56 23.07 -19.55
CA GLU A 168 -5.95 23.41 -19.28
C GLU A 168 -6.43 24.33 -20.40
N PRO A 169 -7.54 23.99 -21.09
CA PRO A 169 -8.13 24.91 -22.06
C PRO A 169 -8.53 26.18 -21.31
N ALA A 170 -8.06 27.33 -21.82
CA ALA A 170 -8.36 28.62 -21.23
C ALA A 170 -9.88 28.78 -21.04
N PRO A 171 -10.34 29.31 -19.90
CA PRO A 171 -11.76 29.52 -19.67
C PRO A 171 -12.32 30.40 -20.80
N VAL A 172 -13.29 29.86 -21.53
CA VAL A 172 -14.04 30.62 -22.54
C VAL A 172 -14.90 31.62 -21.79
N PHE A 173 -14.42 32.86 -21.67
CA PHE A 173 -15.26 33.97 -21.23
C PHE A 173 -16.25 34.28 -22.35
N GLY A 174 -17.47 33.73 -22.25
CA GLY A 174 -18.58 34.14 -23.07
C GLY A 174 -18.89 35.61 -22.78
N VAL A 175 -18.46 36.52 -23.66
CA VAL A 175 -18.88 37.92 -23.63
C VAL A 175 -20.34 37.96 -24.09
N GLY A 176 -21.27 37.94 -23.13
CA GLY A 176 -22.68 38.18 -23.39
C GLY A 176 -22.88 39.63 -23.82
N ILE A 177 -23.07 39.87 -25.11
CA ILE A 177 -23.49 41.17 -25.63
C ILE A 177 -24.98 41.32 -25.32
N GLY A 178 -25.28 41.95 -24.19
CA GLY A 178 -26.64 42.36 -23.84
C GLY A 178 -27.08 43.52 -24.72
N TYR A 179 -27.92 43.25 -25.72
CA TYR A 179 -28.59 44.32 -26.48
C TYR A 179 -29.61 45.01 -25.57
N GLY A 180 -29.37 46.29 -25.31
CA GLY A 180 -30.27 47.14 -24.54
C GLY A 180 -31.65 47.27 -25.21
N ARG A 181 -32.71 47.19 -24.40
CA ARG A 181 -34.03 47.71 -24.75
C ARG A 181 -34.48 48.65 -23.64
N ARG A 182 -34.37 49.94 -23.91
CA ARG A 182 -35.05 51.00 -23.16
C ARG A 182 -36.37 51.24 -23.88
N TRP A 183 -37.49 51.05 -23.19
CA TRP A 183 -38.78 51.67 -23.46
C TRP A 183 -39.37 52.02 -22.10
#